data_AF-A0A7W7W3F1-F1
#
_entry.id   AF-A0A7W7W3F1-F1
#
_cell.length_a   1.000
_cell.length_b   1.000
_cell.length_c   1.000
_cell.angle_alpha   90.00
_cell.angle_beta   90.00
_cell.angle_gamma   90.00
#
_symmetry.space_group_name_H-M   'P 1'
#
loop_
_entity.id
_entity.type
_entity.pdbx_description
1 polymer ?
#
loop_
_entity_poly.entity_id
_entity_poly.type
_entity_poly.pdbx_seq_one_letter_code
_entity_poly.pdbx_strand_id
1 'polypeptide(L)'
;MIEVCFLIGDDGAVLWADRSTSASELPDSRARWEAIWRLRDRLTVVAHTHPSGALEFSAVDRTTMAALDAALGRPLAYVVVTAEGMRSTHPAGETEPWWAALMRAASGMEGHWRS
;
A
#
# COMPACT_ATOMS: atom_id res chain seq x y z
N MET A 1 7.76 7.94 12.36
CA MET A 1 7.37 7.07 11.23
C MET A 1 5.99 6.52 11.50
N ILE A 2 5.15 6.41 10.48
CA ILE A 2 3.78 5.86 10.55
C ILE A 2 3.49 5.01 9.32
N GLU A 3 2.55 4.09 9.43
CA GLU A 3 2.09 3.32 8.31
C GLU A 3 1.13 4.13 7.42
N VAL A 4 1.33 4.10 6.11
CA VAL A 4 0.53 4.80 5.10
C VAL A 4 0.00 3.79 4.10
N CYS A 5 -1.26 3.95 3.69
CA CYS A 5 -1.90 3.12 2.69
C CYS A 5 -2.43 3.97 1.53
N PHE A 6 -2.09 3.59 0.29
CA PHE A 6 -2.64 4.20 -0.93
C PHE A 6 -3.52 3.21 -1.68
N LEU A 7 -4.62 3.72 -2.21
CA LEU A 7 -5.49 3.06 -3.19
C LEU A 7 -5.20 3.69 -4.56
N ILE A 8 -4.86 2.87 -5.55
CA ILE A 8 -4.28 3.36 -6.82
C ILE A 8 -5.08 2.81 -8.00
N GLY A 9 -5.29 3.67 -8.99
CA GLY A 9 -5.99 3.38 -10.23
C GLY A 9 -5.12 2.63 -11.26
N ASP A 10 -5.77 2.16 -12.32
CA ASP A 10 -5.14 1.56 -13.50
C ASP A 10 -4.19 2.52 -14.23
N ASP A 11 -4.45 3.81 -14.17
CA ASP A 11 -3.59 4.90 -14.67
C ASP A 11 -2.42 5.25 -13.74
N GLY A 12 -2.26 4.55 -12.61
CA GLY A 12 -1.26 4.86 -11.59
C GLY A 12 -1.60 6.09 -10.75
N ALA A 13 -2.80 6.64 -10.84
CA ALA A 13 -3.24 7.75 -10.00
C ALA A 13 -3.55 7.27 -8.58
N VAL A 14 -3.11 8.04 -7.58
CA VAL A 14 -3.52 7.82 -6.18
C VAL A 14 -4.97 8.29 -6.04
N LEU A 15 -5.90 7.34 -5.91
CA LEU A 15 -7.34 7.60 -5.80
C LEU A 15 -7.75 7.99 -4.38
N TRP A 16 -7.05 7.46 -3.39
CA TRP A 16 -7.31 7.71 -1.97
C TRP A 16 -6.10 7.30 -1.12
N ALA A 17 -5.98 7.88 0.08
CA ALA A 17 -4.92 7.57 1.03
C ALA A 17 -5.44 7.50 2.47
N ASP A 18 -4.87 6.57 3.25
CA ASP A 18 -5.01 6.46 4.70
C ASP A 18 -3.65 6.60 5.38
N ARG A 19 -3.69 6.90 6.67
CA ARG A 19 -2.52 6.84 7.55
C ARG A 19 -2.90 6.32 8.92
N SER A 20 -2.05 5.51 9.50
CA SER A 20 -2.20 5.10 10.90
C SER A 20 -1.55 6.13 11.84
N THR A 21 -1.68 5.85 13.14
CA THR A 21 -0.91 6.52 14.20
C THR A 21 0.28 5.68 14.67
N SER A 22 0.60 4.58 13.99
CA SER A 22 1.57 3.57 14.40
C SER A 22 2.54 3.23 13.27
N ALA A 23 3.79 2.87 13.59
CA ALA A 23 4.75 2.42 12.59
C ALA A 23 4.59 0.94 12.18
N SER A 24 3.69 0.20 12.85
CA SER A 24 3.63 -1.26 12.74
C SER A 24 2.25 -1.81 12.41
N GLU A 25 1.22 -0.96 12.38
CA GLU A 25 -0.12 -1.38 12.02
C GLU A 25 -0.92 -0.26 11.34
N LEU A 26 -1.69 -0.66 10.33
CA LEU A 26 -2.87 0.03 9.84
C LEU A 26 -4.11 -0.56 10.53
N PRO A 27 -4.73 0.15 11.50
CA PRO A 27 -5.93 -0.34 12.14
C PRO A 27 -7.05 -0.49 11.12
N ASP A 28 -7.98 -1.41 11.40
CA ASP A 28 -9.18 -1.55 10.59
C ASP A 28 -9.95 -0.22 10.54
N SER A 29 -10.37 0.18 9.34
CA SER A 29 -10.90 1.52 9.09
C SER A 29 -12.13 1.43 8.21
N ARG A 30 -13.28 1.81 8.78
CA ARG A 30 -14.53 1.92 8.04
C ARG A 30 -14.38 2.84 6.82
N ALA A 31 -13.68 3.97 6.97
CA ALA A 31 -13.44 4.91 5.88
C ALA A 31 -12.65 4.26 4.73
N ARG A 32 -11.66 3.41 5.05
CA ARG A 32 -10.89 2.65 4.06
C ARG A 32 -11.77 1.64 3.34
N TRP A 33 -12.61 0.89 4.05
CA TRP A 33 -13.57 -0.03 3.44
C TRP A 33 -14.57 0.67 2.52
N GLU A 34 -15.12 1.82 2.95
CA GLU A 34 -16.03 2.63 2.13
C GLU A 34 -15.32 3.18 0.88
N ALA A 35 -14.06 3.62 1.00
CA ALA A 35 -13.27 4.07 -0.14
C ALA A 35 -12.99 2.93 -1.14
N ILE A 36 -12.56 1.76 -0.65
CA ILE A 36 -12.34 0.56 -1.47
C ILE A 36 -13.63 0.19 -2.22
N TRP A 37 -14.76 0.11 -1.51
CA TRP A 37 -16.02 -0.24 -2.14
C TRP A 37 -16.44 0.79 -3.19
N ARG A 38 -16.34 2.09 -2.88
CA ARG A 38 -16.67 3.17 -3.82
C ARG A 38 -15.80 3.17 -5.07
N LEU A 39 -14.51 2.84 -4.93
CA LEU A 39 -13.51 2.90 -6.00
C LEU A 39 -13.30 1.55 -6.71
N ARG A 40 -14.05 0.51 -6.33
CA ARG A 40 -13.87 -0.89 -6.78
C ARG A 40 -13.72 -1.10 -8.27
N ASP A 41 -14.33 -0.28 -9.11
CA ASP A 41 -14.28 -0.42 -10.57
C ASP A 41 -12.97 0.12 -11.17
N ARG A 42 -12.27 1.00 -10.45
CA ARG A 42 -11.01 1.63 -10.86
C ARG A 42 -9.79 1.16 -10.08
N LEU A 43 -10.01 0.63 -8.87
CA LEU A 43 -8.93 0.21 -7.97
C LEU A 43 -8.16 -0.97 -8.55
N THR A 44 -6.85 -0.81 -8.75
CA THR A 44 -5.99 -1.90 -9.26
C THR A 44 -4.91 -2.28 -8.26
N VAL A 45 -4.38 -1.32 -7.50
CA VAL A 45 -3.31 -1.56 -6.51
C VAL A 45 -3.73 -1.06 -5.14
N VAL A 46 -3.53 -1.89 -4.11
CA VAL A 46 -3.50 -1.49 -2.71
C VAL A 46 -2.06 -1.53 -2.25
N ALA A 47 -1.51 -0.37 -1.92
CA ALA A 47 -0.14 -0.27 -1.43
C ALA A 47 -0.15 0.15 0.04
N HIS A 48 0.74 -0.42 0.86
CA HIS A 48 1.02 0.06 2.21
C HIS A 48 2.51 0.09 2.50
N THR A 49 2.89 0.86 3.51
CA THR A 49 4.29 0.95 3.94
C THR A 49 4.61 0.00 5.08
N HIS A 50 5.85 -0.46 5.21
CA HIS A 50 6.38 -1.05 6.44
C HIS A 50 7.56 -0.20 6.96
N PRO A 51 7.30 0.85 7.75
CA PRO A 51 8.33 1.80 8.18
C PRO A 51 9.44 1.19 9.04
N SER A 52 9.08 0.22 9.87
CA SER A 52 10.02 -0.53 10.73
C SER A 52 10.00 -2.03 10.43
N GLY A 53 9.37 -2.44 9.33
CA GLY A 53 9.07 -3.84 9.01
C GLY A 53 9.88 -4.37 7.84
N ALA A 54 9.78 -5.67 7.61
CA ALA A 54 10.45 -6.33 6.50
C ALA A 54 9.77 -6.02 5.16
N LEU A 55 10.52 -6.17 4.06
CA LEU A 55 10.04 -6.14 2.68
C LEU A 55 9.28 -7.43 2.32
N GLU A 56 8.29 -7.76 3.14
CA GLU A 56 7.50 -8.98 3.08
C GLU A 56 6.08 -8.69 3.57
N PHE A 57 5.10 -9.41 3.03
CA PHE A 57 3.73 -9.35 3.54
C PHE A 57 3.64 -10.10 4.87
N SER A 58 2.99 -9.49 5.86
CA SER A 58 2.69 -10.11 7.14
C SER A 58 1.60 -11.20 6.99
N ALA A 59 1.36 -11.98 8.05
CA ALA A 59 0.22 -12.90 8.07
C ALA A 59 -1.12 -12.14 8.02
N VAL A 60 -1.20 -10.99 8.69
CA VAL A 60 -2.37 -10.12 8.69
C VAL A 60 -2.63 -9.59 7.28
N ASP A 61 -1.60 -9.08 6.61
CA ASP A 61 -1.69 -8.57 5.23
C ASP A 61 -2.30 -9.63 4.33
N ARG A 62 -1.76 -10.85 4.35
CA ARG A 62 -2.26 -11.96 3.52
C ARG A 62 -3.73 -12.28 3.77
N THR A 63 -4.17 -12.25 5.02
CA THR A 63 -5.59 -12.47 5.34
C THR A 63 -6.48 -11.33 4.85
N THR A 64 -6.02 -10.08 4.95
CA THR A 64 -6.74 -8.91 4.42
C THR A 64 -6.80 -8.91 2.89
N MET A 65 -5.70 -9.25 2.22
CA MET A 65 -5.62 -9.40 0.77
C MET A 65 -6.63 -10.44 0.27
N ALA A 66 -6.67 -11.61 0.90
CA ALA A 66 -7.64 -12.65 0.55
C ALA A 66 -9.10 -12.20 0.74
N ALA A 67 -9.38 -11.46 1.82
CA ALA A 67 -10.71 -10.90 2.07
C ALA A 67 -11.11 -9.85 1.03
N LEU A 68 -10.17 -9.00 0.61
CA LEU A 68 -10.38 -7.99 -0.43
C LEU A 68 -10.65 -8.64 -1.79
N ASP A 69 -9.83 -9.60 -2.19
CA ASP A 69 -10.00 -10.32 -3.45
C ASP A 69 -11.38 -11.03 -3.50
N ALA A 70 -11.76 -11.68 -2.40
CA ALA A 70 -13.07 -12.33 -2.28
C ALA A 70 -14.24 -11.33 -2.34
N ALA A 71 -14.13 -10.19 -1.65
CA ALA A 71 -15.19 -9.18 -1.60
C ALA A 71 -15.37 -8.45 -2.94
N LEU A 72 -14.28 -8.24 -3.69
CA LEU A 72 -14.30 -7.57 -4.99
C LEU A 72 -14.55 -8.53 -6.15
N GLY A 73 -14.47 -9.85 -5.90
CA GLY A 73 -14.66 -10.89 -6.92
C GLY A 73 -13.53 -10.96 -7.96
N ARG A 74 -12.38 -10.31 -7.69
CA ARG A 74 -11.20 -10.28 -8.55
C ARG A 74 -9.94 -9.98 -7.75
N PRO A 75 -8.76 -10.47 -8.18
CA PRO A 75 -7.52 -10.11 -7.53
C PRO A 75 -7.15 -8.64 -7.76
N LEU A 76 -6.53 -8.03 -6.75
CA LEU A 76 -5.79 -6.77 -6.86
C LEU A 76 -4.29 -7.03 -6.88
N ALA A 77 -3.53 -6.03 -7.31
CA ALA A 77 -2.10 -5.96 -7.00
C ALA A 77 -1.91 -5.40 -5.59
N TYR A 78 -1.04 -6.05 -4.82
CA TYR A 78 -0.70 -5.62 -3.47
C TYR A 78 0.76 -5.26 -3.43
N VAL A 79 1.08 -4.12 -2.82
CA VAL A 79 2.45 -3.62 -2.74
C VAL A 79 2.79 -3.25 -1.30
N VAL A 80 3.94 -3.73 -0.82
CA VAL A 80 4.55 -3.24 0.41
C VAL A 80 5.77 -2.40 0.07
N VAL A 81 5.88 -1.23 0.69
CA VAL A 81 7.00 -0.28 0.51
C VAL A 81 7.76 -0.13 1.82
N THR A 82 9.07 -0.38 1.81
CA THR A 82 9.98 -0.05 2.93
C THR A 82 10.90 1.10 2.54
N ALA A 83 11.79 1.53 3.43
CA ALA A 83 12.80 2.52 3.09
C ALA A 83 13.78 2.00 2.01
N GLU A 84 14.00 0.69 1.94
CA GLU A 84 15.01 0.03 1.10
C GLU A 84 14.46 -0.49 -0.25
N GLY A 85 13.15 -0.62 -0.41
CA GLY A 85 12.58 -1.10 -1.67
C GLY A 85 11.06 -1.25 -1.65
N MET A 86 10.52 -1.90 -2.67
CA MET A 86 9.11 -2.33 -2.73
C MET A 86 9.00 -3.81 -3.12
N ARG A 87 7.93 -4.47 -2.67
CA ARG A 87 7.55 -5.81 -3.12
C ARG A 87 6.10 -5.81 -3.57
N SER A 88 5.85 -6.43 -4.71
CA SER A 88 4.53 -6.52 -5.33
C SER A 88 4.11 -7.99 -5.49
N THR A 89 2.81 -8.27 -5.39
CA THR A 89 2.24 -9.59 -5.75
C THR A 89 2.16 -9.80 -7.26
N HIS A 90 2.09 -8.72 -8.04
CA HIS A 90 2.21 -8.77 -9.49
C HIS A 90 3.66 -8.48 -9.92
N PRO A 91 4.15 -9.06 -11.03
CA PRO A 91 5.45 -8.69 -11.58
C PRO A 91 5.44 -7.19 -11.87
N ALA A 92 6.13 -6.42 -11.03
CA ALA A 92 6.35 -5.01 -11.29
C ALA A 92 7.25 -4.89 -12.52
N GLY A 93 7.02 -3.87 -13.35
CA GLY A 93 8.06 -3.45 -14.29
C GLY A 93 9.35 -3.11 -13.52
N GLU A 94 10.50 -3.13 -14.20
CA GLU A 94 11.82 -2.96 -13.57
C GLU A 94 12.01 -1.62 -12.81
N THR A 95 11.07 -0.68 -12.90
CA THR A 95 11.15 0.66 -12.29
C THR A 95 10.11 0.85 -11.19
N GLU A 96 10.54 1.37 -10.04
CA GLU A 96 9.60 1.77 -8.97
C GLU A 96 8.67 2.90 -9.46
N PRO A 97 7.36 2.82 -9.16
CA PRO A 97 6.41 3.85 -9.52
C PRO A 97 6.60 5.11 -8.68
N TRP A 98 6.28 6.27 -9.26
CA TRP A 98 6.48 7.59 -8.62
C TRP A 98 5.82 7.71 -7.24
N TRP A 99 4.68 7.06 -7.03
CA TRP A 99 3.94 7.12 -5.77
C TRP A 99 4.67 6.39 -4.62
N ALA A 100 5.62 5.49 -4.90
CA ALA A 100 6.39 4.81 -3.85
C ALA A 100 7.28 5.79 -3.08
N ALA A 101 7.92 6.73 -3.79
CA ALA A 101 8.68 7.81 -3.16
C ALA A 101 7.79 8.73 -2.30
N LEU A 102 6.57 9.01 -2.77
CA LEU A 102 5.59 9.79 -2.01
C LEU A 102 5.14 9.05 -0.74
N MET A 103 4.92 7.74 -0.80
CA MET A 103 4.58 6.93 0.38
C MET A 103 5.69 6.95 1.43
N ARG A 104 6.97 6.84 1.00
CA ARG A 104 8.12 6.94 1.91
C ARG A 104 8.15 8.28 2.64
N ALA A 105 8.01 9.38 1.90
CA ALA A 105 7.94 10.72 2.47
C ALA A 105 6.75 10.88 3.44
N ALA A 106 5.55 10.42 3.05
CA ALA A 106 4.35 10.52 3.88
C ALA A 106 4.43 9.68 5.17
N SER A 107 5.15 8.56 5.11
CA SER A 107 5.40 7.68 6.25
C SER A 107 6.50 8.22 7.19
N GLY A 108 7.25 9.24 6.75
CA GLY A 108 8.43 9.73 7.45
C GLY A 108 9.61 8.75 7.40
N MET A 109 9.62 7.84 6.41
CA MET A 109 10.76 7.02 6.04
C MET A 109 11.72 7.90 5.23
N GLU A 110 12.44 8.79 5.91
CA GLU A 110 13.51 9.54 5.26
C GLU A 110 14.63 8.58 4.90
N GLY A 111 14.89 8.43 3.60
CA GLY A 111 16.11 7.84 3.12
C GLY A 111 17.27 8.79 3.42
N HIS A 112 18.33 8.27 4.02
CA HIS A 112 19.66 8.85 3.90
C HIS A 112 20.04 8.85 2.40
N TRP A 113 19.57 9.83 1.64
CA TRP A 113 20.14 10.16 0.34
C TRP A 113 21.54 10.69 0.61
N ARG A 114 22.56 9.91 0.24
CA ARG A 114 23.93 10.42 0.18
C ARG A 114 23.94 11.53 -0.86
N SER A 115 24.17 12.74 -0.38
CA SER A 115 24.73 13.88 -1.12
C SER A 115 25.90 13.46 -1.99
#